data_AF-A0A2M8KSH7-F1
#
_entry.id   AF-A0A2M8KSH7-F1
#
_cell.length_a   1.000
_cell.length_b   1.000
_cell.length_c   1.000
_cell.angle_alpha   90.00
_cell.angle_beta   90.00
_cell.angle_gamma   90.00
#
_symmetry.space_group_name_H-M   'P 1'
#
loop_
_entity.id
_entity.type
_entity.pdbx_description
1 polymer ?
#
loop_
_entity_poly.entity_id
_entity_poly.type
_entity_poly.pdbx_seq_one_letter_code
_entity_poly.pdbx_strand_id
1 'polypeptide(L)'
;KLPVPASTQFSKMYTIELLPSHVAGFAFSSDYSVAPGALVEVIVPELNDLVYVSTHADANGFARIPNINMPPFPYLIRVRNPKTFATLSIQKPKEFIALNKTYYTNEQTNPYNEKDTIATPSIQTLNQIQRESKKNKELVQQGKLDPLTRASEQSSEPTQVPDQTK
;
A
#
# COMPACT_ATOMS: atom_id res chain seq x y z
N LYS A 1 -40.90 40.79 10.05
CA LYS A 1 -39.71 40.54 9.22
C LYS A 1 -38.85 39.54 9.98
N LEU A 2 -38.92 38.24 9.64
CA LEU A 2 -38.16 37.19 10.33
C LEU A 2 -36.70 37.23 9.87
N PRO A 3 -35.71 37.08 10.77
CA PRO A 3 -34.31 37.07 10.39
C PRO A 3 -33.96 35.73 9.72
N VAL A 4 -33.36 35.82 8.53
CA VAL A 4 -32.77 34.67 7.83
C VAL A 4 -31.45 34.35 8.53
N PRO A 5 -31.23 33.13 9.06
CA PRO A 5 -29.97 32.78 9.66
C PRO A 5 -28.86 32.79 8.60
N ALA A 6 -27.75 33.43 8.96
CA ALA A 6 -26.57 33.60 8.13
C ALA A 6 -25.90 32.25 7.84
N SER A 7 -25.66 32.01 6.54
CA SER A 7 -24.62 31.16 5.96
C SER A 7 -24.33 29.82 6.65
N THR A 8 -24.91 28.74 6.11
CA THR A 8 -24.32 27.39 6.21
C THR A 8 -22.93 27.43 5.59
N GLN A 9 -21.87 27.43 6.40
CA GLN A 9 -20.52 27.19 5.92
C GLN A 9 -20.48 25.77 5.35
N PHE A 10 -20.28 25.64 4.05
CA PHE A 10 -19.98 24.34 3.45
C PHE A 10 -18.65 23.86 4.04
N SER A 11 -18.79 22.86 4.91
CA SER A 11 -17.78 22.13 5.65
C SER A 11 -16.61 21.68 4.76
N LYS A 12 -15.40 21.73 5.33
CA LYS A 12 -14.12 21.14 4.87
C LYS A 12 -14.26 20.24 3.63
N MET A 13 -13.58 20.60 2.54
CA MET A 13 -13.42 19.70 1.39
C MET A 13 -12.83 18.37 1.88
N TYR A 14 -13.58 17.29 1.70
CA TYR A 14 -13.09 15.94 1.96
C TYR A 14 -12.24 15.50 0.78
N THR A 15 -10.94 15.30 1.00
CA THR A 15 -10.07 14.67 0.01
C THR A 15 -10.31 13.17 0.04
N ILE A 16 -10.85 12.62 -1.06
CA ILE A 16 -10.98 11.18 -1.25
C ILE A 16 -9.66 10.69 -1.87
N GLU A 17 -8.95 9.80 -1.20
CA GLU A 17 -7.77 9.16 -1.77
C GLU A 17 -8.19 8.22 -2.91
N LEU A 18 -7.54 8.37 -4.06
CA LEU A 18 -7.80 7.52 -5.21
C LEU A 18 -7.25 6.11 -4.94
N LEU A 19 -8.09 5.10 -5.06
CA LEU A 19 -7.67 3.70 -4.97
C LEU A 19 -7.17 3.25 -6.35
N PRO A 20 -6.03 2.53 -6.43
CA PRO A 20 -5.59 2.00 -7.69
C PRO A 20 -6.49 0.86 -8.13
N SER A 21 -6.71 0.80 -9.44
CA SER A 21 -7.50 -0.21 -10.12
C SER A 21 -6.87 -1.59 -10.03
N HIS A 22 -5.57 -1.71 -9.78
CA HIS A 22 -4.88 -2.98 -9.66
C HIS A 22 -3.66 -2.85 -8.75
N VAL A 23 -3.12 -3.98 -8.30
CA VAL A 23 -1.81 -4.02 -7.61
C VAL A 23 -0.81 -4.66 -8.57
N ALA A 24 0.20 -3.91 -8.97
CA ALA A 24 1.33 -4.41 -9.72
C ALA A 24 2.62 -3.81 -9.17
N GLY A 25 3.57 -4.64 -8.73
CA GLY A 25 4.81 -4.12 -8.17
C GLY A 25 5.59 -5.15 -7.38
N PHE A 26 6.77 -4.73 -6.96
CA PHE A 26 7.68 -5.48 -6.12
C PHE A 26 7.20 -5.47 -4.67
N ALA A 27 7.26 -6.65 -4.06
CA ALA A 27 7.00 -6.86 -2.65
C ALA A 27 8.23 -6.44 -1.84
N PHE A 28 8.04 -5.56 -0.85
CA PHE A 28 9.12 -5.07 0.00
C PHE A 28 8.92 -5.52 1.46
N SER A 29 10.02 -5.89 2.09
CA SER A 29 10.14 -6.07 3.54
C SER A 29 10.28 -4.71 4.23
N SER A 30 10.12 -4.66 5.55
CA SER A 30 10.26 -3.44 6.36
C SER A 30 11.59 -2.70 6.18
N ASP A 31 12.66 -3.42 5.84
CA ASP A 31 13.99 -2.85 5.57
C ASP A 31 14.18 -2.44 4.10
N TYR A 32 13.08 -2.31 3.33
CA TYR A 32 13.08 -2.06 1.88
C TYR A 32 13.76 -3.15 1.04
N SER A 33 14.07 -4.33 1.60
CA SER A 33 14.54 -5.45 0.79
C SER A 33 13.40 -6.00 -0.07
N VAL A 34 13.62 -6.20 -1.37
CA VAL A 34 12.69 -6.97 -2.21
C VAL A 34 12.54 -8.38 -1.63
N ALA A 35 11.30 -8.89 -1.60
CA ALA A 35 10.95 -10.17 -1.01
C ALA A 35 10.44 -11.16 -2.09
N PRO A 36 11.34 -11.89 -2.79
CA PRO A 36 10.97 -12.95 -3.72
C PRO A 36 10.06 -14.01 -3.08
N GLY A 37 9.06 -14.45 -3.83
CA GLY A 37 8.12 -15.48 -3.36
C GLY A 37 7.18 -15.04 -2.23
N ALA A 38 7.23 -13.78 -1.79
CA ALA A 38 6.40 -13.28 -0.70
C ALA A 38 4.90 -13.42 -1.00
N LEU A 39 4.11 -13.68 0.05
CA LEU A 39 2.66 -13.61 -0.04
C LEU A 39 2.24 -12.14 0.03
N VAL A 40 1.59 -11.64 -1.02
CA VAL A 40 1.06 -10.28 -1.12
C VAL A 40 -0.45 -10.35 -0.97
N GLU A 41 -0.95 -9.75 0.10
CA GLU A 41 -2.36 -9.76 0.48
C GLU A 41 -2.93 -8.34 0.38
N VAL A 42 -4.13 -8.21 -0.16
CA VAL A 42 -4.95 -7.02 0.00
C VAL A 42 -5.87 -7.28 1.19
N ILE A 43 -5.74 -6.45 2.22
CA ILE A 43 -6.50 -6.58 3.47
C ILE A 43 -7.42 -5.38 3.69
N VAL A 44 -8.52 -5.61 4.39
CA VAL A 44 -9.56 -4.60 4.63
C VAL A 44 -9.61 -4.30 6.13
N PRO A 45 -9.01 -3.19 6.60
CA PRO A 45 -8.89 -2.92 8.04
C PRO A 45 -10.24 -2.81 8.74
N GLU A 46 -11.23 -2.21 8.08
CA GLU A 46 -12.59 -2.03 8.60
C GLU A 46 -13.32 -3.36 8.82
N LEU A 47 -12.83 -4.46 8.24
CA LEU A 47 -13.39 -5.80 8.38
C LEU A 47 -12.45 -6.72 9.19
N ASN A 48 -11.87 -6.20 10.28
CA ASN A 48 -10.92 -6.93 11.13
C ASN A 48 -9.73 -7.51 10.34
N ASP A 49 -9.13 -6.70 9.47
CA ASP A 49 -8.01 -7.08 8.60
C ASP A 49 -8.30 -8.32 7.72
N LEU A 50 -9.56 -8.48 7.29
CA LEU A 50 -9.97 -9.55 6.36
C LEU A 50 -9.08 -9.53 5.12
N VAL A 51 -8.52 -10.70 4.77
CA VAL A 51 -7.83 -10.89 3.49
C VAL A 51 -8.87 -10.96 2.38
N TYR A 52 -8.92 -9.94 1.54
CA TYR A 52 -9.84 -9.87 0.40
C TYR A 52 -9.33 -10.70 -0.77
N VAL A 53 -8.05 -10.56 -1.08
CA VAL A 53 -7.36 -11.33 -2.12
C VAL A 53 -5.89 -11.48 -1.77
N SER A 54 -5.27 -12.57 -2.24
CA SER A 54 -3.84 -12.83 -2.07
C SER A 54 -3.22 -13.37 -3.35
N THR A 55 -1.95 -13.05 -3.56
CA THR A 55 -1.11 -13.59 -4.64
C THR A 55 0.30 -13.86 -4.12
N HIS A 56 1.08 -14.63 -4.87
CA HIS A 56 2.51 -14.78 -4.58
C HIS A 56 3.32 -13.88 -5.51
N ALA A 57 4.32 -13.22 -4.94
CA ALA A 57 5.37 -12.58 -5.71
C ALA A 57 6.20 -13.64 -6.44
N ASP A 58 6.71 -13.30 -7.63
CA ASP A 58 7.55 -14.18 -8.42
C ASP A 58 8.98 -14.30 -7.85
N ALA A 59 9.87 -14.98 -8.60
CA ALA A 59 11.28 -15.15 -8.21
C ALA A 59 12.07 -13.84 -8.13
N ASN A 60 11.57 -12.76 -8.73
CA ASN A 60 12.14 -11.43 -8.65
C ASN A 60 11.45 -10.55 -7.58
N GLY A 61 10.43 -11.07 -6.90
CA GLY A 61 9.62 -10.33 -5.94
C GLY A 61 8.51 -9.50 -6.55
N PHE A 62 8.20 -9.65 -7.85
CA PHE A 62 7.09 -8.94 -8.49
C PHE A 62 5.76 -9.67 -8.28
N ALA A 63 4.74 -8.95 -7.84
CA ALA A 63 3.39 -9.45 -7.61
C ALA A 63 2.38 -8.69 -8.47
N ARG A 64 1.29 -9.38 -8.82
CA ARG A 64 0.17 -8.84 -9.60
C ARG A 64 -1.18 -9.30 -9.07
N ILE A 65 -2.11 -8.36 -8.93
CA ILE A 65 -3.51 -8.58 -8.60
C ILE A 65 -4.33 -7.74 -9.59
N PRO A 66 -5.09 -8.37 -10.50
CA PRO A 66 -5.84 -7.65 -11.54
C PRO A 66 -7.06 -6.93 -10.97
N ASN A 67 -7.56 -5.94 -11.70
CA ASN A 67 -8.69 -5.08 -11.29
C ASN A 67 -9.95 -5.83 -10.87
N ILE A 68 -10.29 -6.91 -11.58
CA ILE A 68 -11.46 -7.73 -11.26
C ILE A 68 -11.42 -8.31 -9.83
N ASN A 69 -10.24 -8.39 -9.22
CA ASN A 69 -10.06 -8.92 -7.86
C ASN A 69 -9.84 -7.83 -6.81
N MET A 70 -9.91 -6.56 -7.17
CA MET A 70 -9.67 -5.46 -6.24
C MET A 70 -10.95 -5.06 -5.51
N PRO A 71 -10.89 -4.76 -4.20
CA PRO A 71 -12.04 -4.24 -3.48
C PRO A 71 -12.35 -2.79 -3.90
N PRO A 72 -13.64 -2.39 -3.97
CA PRO A 72 -14.05 -1.03 -4.32
C PRO A 72 -14.02 -0.05 -3.12
N PHE A 73 -13.35 -0.40 -2.02
CA PHE A 73 -13.30 0.36 -0.77
C PHE A 73 -11.86 0.35 -0.20
N PRO A 74 -11.53 1.22 0.78
CA PRO A 74 -10.17 1.34 1.31
C PRO A 74 -9.56 0.02 1.78
N TYR A 75 -8.29 -0.19 1.45
CA TYR A 75 -7.54 -1.40 1.78
C TYR A 75 -6.07 -1.09 2.06
N LEU A 76 -5.38 -2.05 2.66
CA LEU A 76 -3.92 -2.05 2.81
C LEU A 76 -3.32 -3.21 2.03
N ILE A 77 -2.05 -3.08 1.68
CA ILE A 77 -1.25 -4.13 1.05
C ILE A 77 -0.33 -4.70 2.12
N ARG A 78 -0.53 -5.96 2.48
CA ARG A 78 0.27 -6.69 3.46
C ARG A 78 1.20 -7.66 2.75
N VAL A 79 2.49 -7.56 3.02
CA VAL A 79 3.52 -8.47 2.51
C VAL A 79 3.93 -9.42 3.62
N ARG A 80 3.93 -10.74 3.35
CA ARG A 80 4.25 -11.77 4.35
C ARG A 80 5.29 -12.75 3.83
N ASN A 81 6.02 -13.34 4.78
CA ASN A 81 6.89 -14.47 4.49
C ASN A 81 6.03 -15.68 4.08
N PRO A 82 6.32 -16.33 2.95
CA PRO A 82 5.46 -17.40 2.43
C PRO A 82 5.56 -18.71 3.23
N LYS A 83 6.60 -18.86 4.06
CA LYS A 83 6.85 -20.07 4.85
C LYS A 83 6.40 -19.90 6.30
N THR A 84 6.76 -18.77 6.92
CA THR A 84 6.48 -18.52 8.33
C THR A 84 5.21 -17.72 8.55
N PHE A 85 4.64 -17.16 7.49
CA PHE A 85 3.47 -16.26 7.53
C PHE A 85 3.69 -15.00 8.39
N ALA A 86 4.94 -14.69 8.75
CA ALA A 86 5.30 -13.46 9.45
C ALA A 86 5.07 -12.25 8.55
N THR A 87 4.45 -11.20 9.09
CA THR A 87 4.29 -9.92 8.38
C THR A 87 5.64 -9.26 8.16
N LEU A 88 5.96 -8.99 6.90
CA LEU A 88 7.18 -8.31 6.48
C LEU A 88 6.97 -6.79 6.38
N SER A 89 5.82 -6.36 5.87
CA SER A 89 5.40 -4.95 5.85
C SER A 89 3.88 -4.82 5.66
N ILE A 90 3.32 -3.68 6.05
CA ILE A 90 1.96 -3.25 5.71
C ILE A 90 2.07 -1.84 5.12
N GLN A 91 1.39 -1.61 4.00
CA GLN A 91 1.52 -0.38 3.23
C GLN A 91 0.16 0.12 2.77
N LYS A 92 -0.03 1.44 2.75
CA LYS A 92 -1.14 2.06 2.01
C LYS A 92 -0.91 1.90 0.51
N PRO A 93 -1.97 1.91 -0.34
CA PRO A 93 -1.81 1.82 -1.78
C PRO A 93 -0.88 2.91 -2.35
N LYS A 94 -0.99 4.14 -1.84
CA LYS A 94 -0.11 5.26 -2.21
C LYS A 94 1.36 5.01 -1.91
N GLU A 95 1.66 4.38 -0.76
CA GLU A 95 3.02 4.04 -0.36
C GLU A 95 3.58 2.93 -1.24
N PHE A 96 2.78 1.88 -1.49
CA PHE A 96 3.16 0.79 -2.38
C PHE A 96 3.46 1.30 -3.80
N ILE A 97 2.63 2.21 -4.33
CA ILE A 97 2.86 2.83 -5.64
C ILE A 97 4.13 3.69 -5.63
N ALA A 98 4.37 4.46 -4.57
CA ALA A 98 5.56 5.28 -4.45
C ALA A 98 6.84 4.44 -4.45
N LEU A 99 6.84 3.32 -3.72
CA LEU A 99 7.95 2.34 -3.73
C LEU A 99 8.16 1.70 -5.10
N ASN A 100 7.08 1.51 -5.85
CA ASN A 100 7.08 0.89 -7.17
C ASN A 100 7.11 1.90 -8.33
N LYS A 101 7.40 3.17 -8.05
CA LYS A 101 7.40 4.24 -9.06
C LYS A 101 8.28 3.90 -10.28
N THR A 102 9.43 3.28 -10.04
CA THR A 102 10.35 2.84 -11.09
C THR A 102 9.68 1.89 -12.08
N TYR A 103 8.90 0.93 -11.59
CA TYR A 103 8.15 0.00 -12.45
C TYR A 103 7.09 0.74 -13.29
N TYR A 104 6.24 1.56 -12.65
CA TYR A 104 5.18 2.28 -13.36
C TYR A 104 5.74 3.24 -14.42
N THR A 105 6.89 3.87 -14.14
CA THR A 105 7.56 4.79 -15.06
C THR A 105 8.16 4.05 -16.25
N ASN A 106 8.92 2.98 -16.00
CA ASN A 106 9.65 2.28 -17.06
C ASN A 106 8.72 1.46 -17.96
N GLU A 107 7.71 0.82 -17.38
CA GLU A 107 6.77 -0.01 -18.14
C GLU A 107 5.56 0.79 -18.65
N GLN A 108 5.54 2.11 -18.44
CA GLN A 108 4.49 3.02 -18.89
C GLN A 108 3.08 2.57 -18.47
N THR A 109 2.97 2.03 -17.24
CA THR A 109 1.70 1.56 -16.68
C THR A 109 1.14 2.57 -15.70
N ASN A 110 -0.18 2.71 -15.67
CA ASN A 110 -0.90 3.56 -14.75
C ASN A 110 -1.71 2.71 -13.76
N PRO A 111 -1.39 2.74 -12.45
CA PRO A 111 -2.10 1.93 -11.46
C PRO A 111 -3.59 2.26 -11.34
N TYR A 112 -4.02 3.43 -11.83
CA TYR A 112 -5.41 3.89 -11.76
C TYR A 112 -6.21 3.63 -13.05
N ASN A 113 -5.59 3.09 -14.10
CA ASN A 113 -6.30 2.76 -15.34
C ASN A 113 -6.74 1.29 -15.34
N GLU A 114 -8.05 1.06 -15.27
CA GLU A 114 -8.65 -0.28 -15.30
C GLU A 114 -8.37 -1.07 -16.59
N LYS A 115 -8.06 -0.37 -17.68
CA LYS A 115 -7.80 -0.96 -19.01
C LYS A 115 -6.33 -1.30 -19.22
N ASP A 116 -5.45 -0.85 -18.33
CA ASP A 116 -4.03 -1.14 -18.47
C ASP A 116 -3.76 -2.63 -18.25
N THR A 117 -2.98 -3.20 -19.15
CA THR A 117 -2.47 -4.55 -18.98
C THR A 117 -1.28 -4.49 -18.02
N ILE A 118 -1.28 -5.36 -17.00
CA ILE A 118 -0.14 -5.47 -16.07
C ILE A 118 1.05 -6.04 -16.84
N ALA A 119 1.98 -5.17 -17.20
CA ALA A 119 3.21 -5.52 -17.89
C ALA A 119 4.13 -6.36 -17.00
N THR A 120 4.91 -7.25 -17.61
CA THR A 120 5.99 -7.92 -16.88
C THR A 120 7.18 -6.95 -16.80
N PRO A 121 7.84 -6.80 -15.63
CA PRO A 121 8.98 -5.89 -15.49
C PRO A 121 10.11 -6.25 -16.45
N SER A 122 10.66 -5.24 -17.12
CA SER A 122 11.85 -5.36 -17.95
C SER A 122 13.10 -5.64 -17.10
N ILE A 123 14.15 -6.18 -17.71
CA ILE A 123 15.46 -6.37 -17.06
C ILE A 123 16.02 -5.05 -16.51
N GLN A 124 15.78 -3.94 -17.21
CA GLN A 124 16.19 -2.61 -16.74
C GLN A 124 15.50 -2.24 -15.43
N THR A 125 14.18 -2.45 -15.34
CA THR A 125 13.40 -2.22 -14.13
C THR A 125 13.85 -3.12 -12.99
N LEU A 126 14.06 -4.41 -13.25
CA LEU A 126 14.56 -5.36 -12.26
C LEU A 126 15.89 -4.89 -11.65
N ASN A 127 16.85 -4.54 -12.48
CA ASN A 127 18.16 -4.07 -12.03
C ASN A 127 18.07 -2.76 -11.24
N GLN A 128 17.18 -1.85 -11.65
CA GLN A 128 17.01 -0.58 -10.95
C GLN A 128 16.37 -0.78 -9.57
N ILE A 129 15.30 -1.57 -9.48
CA ILE A 129 14.64 -1.91 -8.22
C ILE A 129 15.60 -2.61 -7.26
N GLN A 130 16.43 -3.53 -7.74
CA GLN A 130 17.44 -4.19 -6.91
C GLN A 130 18.47 -3.20 -6.34
N ARG A 131 18.94 -2.24 -7.15
CA ARG A 131 19.85 -1.19 -6.67
C ARG A 131 19.20 -0.28 -5.64
N GLU A 132 17.97 0.16 -5.89
CA GLU A 132 17.19 1.01 -4.98
C GLU A 132 16.92 0.29 -3.66
N SER A 133 16.52 -0.98 -3.73
CA SER A 133 16.31 -1.84 -2.57
C SER A 133 17.56 -1.99 -1.71
N LYS A 134 18.71 -2.29 -2.33
CA LYS A 134 19.99 -2.38 -1.61
C LYS A 134 20.36 -1.07 -0.92
N LYS A 135 20.26 0.05 -1.65
CA LYS A 135 20.56 1.39 -1.12
C LYS A 135 19.65 1.74 0.06
N ASN A 136 18.34 1.53 -0.07
CA ASN A 136 17.39 1.88 0.98
C ASN A 136 17.58 1.01 2.24
N LYS A 137 17.89 -0.27 2.07
CA LYS A 137 18.27 -1.15 3.17
C LYS A 137 19.50 -0.63 3.93
N GLU A 138 20.54 -0.21 3.22
CA GLU A 138 21.73 0.38 3.82
C GLU A 138 21.39 1.68 4.58
N LEU A 139 20.49 2.51 4.05
CA LEU A 139 20.04 3.74 4.73
C LEU A 139 19.27 3.44 6.01
N VAL A 140 18.40 2.41 6.02
CA VAL A 140 17.70 1.96 7.24
C VAL A 140 18.71 1.47 8.28
N GLN A 141 19.69 0.66 7.87
CA GLN A 141 20.74 0.16 8.78
C GLN A 141 21.61 1.28 9.37
N GLN A 142 21.74 2.41 8.66
CA GLN A 142 22.44 3.61 9.12
C GLN A 142 21.56 4.56 9.93
N GLY A 143 20.26 4.26 10.12
CA GLY A 143 19.31 5.16 10.77
C GLY A 143 19.01 6.44 9.97
N LYS A 144 19.24 6.44 8.65
CA LYS A 144 19.02 7.57 7.73
C LYS A 144 17.68 7.50 6.98
N LEU A 145 16.97 6.40 7.15
CA LEU A 145 15.65 6.15 6.57
C LEU A 145 14.86 5.32 7.58
N ASP A 146 13.63 5.74 7.85
CA ASP A 146 12.73 4.98 8.73
C ASP A 146 12.29 3.69 8.02
N PRO A 147 12.18 2.55 8.73
CA PRO A 147 11.69 1.31 8.14
C PRO A 147 10.21 1.44 7.72
N LEU A 148 9.78 0.65 6.73
CA LEU A 148 8.35 0.52 6.44
C LEU A 148 7.63 -0.09 7.65
N THR A 149 6.40 0.36 7.89
CA THR A 149 5.60 -0.04 9.05
C THR A 149 5.50 -1.57 9.16
N ARG A 150 5.90 -2.07 10.33
CA ARG A 150 5.57 -3.44 10.79
C ARG A 150 4.29 -3.36 11.60
N ALA A 151 3.43 -4.37 11.47
CA ALA A 151 2.14 -4.45 12.17
C ALA A 151 2.22 -4.27 13.71
N SER A 152 3.40 -4.41 14.32
CA SER A 152 3.61 -4.25 15.76
C SER A 152 3.53 -2.82 16.28
N GLU A 153 3.37 -1.80 15.44
CA GLU A 153 3.26 -0.39 15.86
C GLU A 153 1.84 0.21 15.79
N GLN A 154 0.83 -0.55 15.35
CA GLN A 154 -0.58 -0.15 15.49
C GLN A 154 -1.15 -0.67 16.82
N SER A 155 -0.62 -0.18 17.94
CA SER A 155 -1.31 -0.31 19.23
C SER A 155 -1.69 1.07 19.73
N SER A 156 -3.01 1.25 19.87
CA SER A 156 -3.71 2.22 20.72
C SER A 156 -3.63 3.72 20.35
N GLU A 157 -4.53 4.16 19.47
CA GLU A 157 -5.27 5.41 19.75
C GLU A 157 -6.59 5.04 20.43
N PRO A 158 -6.89 5.53 21.65
CA PRO A 158 -8.18 5.34 22.27
C PRO A 158 -9.20 6.25 21.57
N THR A 159 -10.25 5.65 21.00
CA THR A 159 -11.46 6.35 20.58
C THR A 159 -12.00 7.13 21.79
N GLN A 160 -11.87 8.45 21.78
CA GLN A 160 -12.58 9.30 22.73
C GLN A 160 -14.08 9.20 22.45
N VAL A 161 -14.78 8.50 23.34
CA VAL A 161 -16.24 8.52 23.41
C VAL A 161 -16.64 9.94 23.86
N PRO A 162 -17.51 10.65 23.14
CA PRO A 162 -18.00 11.94 23.61
C PRO A 162 -18.89 11.72 24.83
N ASP A 163 -18.50 12.37 25.92
CA ASP A 163 -19.21 12.40 27.19
C ASP A 163 -20.59 13.05 26.98
N GLN A 164 -21.66 12.27 27.13
CA GLN A 164 -23.02 12.78 27.22
C GLN A 164 -23.46 12.72 28.68
N THR A 165 -23.08 13.75 29.45
CA THR A 165 -23.76 14.07 30.70
C THR A 165 -24.94 15.01 30.46
N LYS A 166 -26.09 14.50 30.93
CA LYS A 166 -27.42 15.08 31.18
C LYS A 166 -27.54 16.59 31.30
#